data_AF-A0A0E3ZDU3-F1
#
_entry.id   AF-A0A0E3ZDU3-F1
#
_cell.length_a   1.000
_cell.length_b   1.000
_cell.length_c   1.000
_cell.angle_alpha   90.00
_cell.angle_beta   90.00
_cell.angle_gamma   90.00
#
_symmetry.space_group_name_H-M   'P 1'
#
loop_
_entity.id
_entity.type
_entity.pdbx_description
1 polymer ?
#
loop_
_entity_poly.entity_id
_entity_poly.type
_entity_poly.pdbx_seq_one_letter_code
_entity_poly.pdbx_strand_id
1 'polypeptide(L)'
;MKSGSILLLLLLLISLSSLAQSQVKLKEVVVRPELRKEVLGTKQKKADYGHGGSKEYPHYQTAYHIPANGQQGFINRIGVYIYHKRSFPDLFSKPNKLQVYLYAVDSTGQPGAPLLPQPLVFRPKNNTYWHWLDISEYNLQLPAQGVFAAVSWPQATKLDSGPYVGMTNECDTCPFYVYRFMTDDPVWIEVDQSESQGKSRSKEDKFNQNLMVRLEVSIK
;
A
#
# COMPACT_ATOMS: atom_id res chain seq x y z
N MET A 1 -24.02 44.17 -49.03
CA MET A 1 -23.22 44.16 -47.78
C MET A 1 -22.67 42.75 -47.52
N LYS A 2 -21.35 42.59 -47.60
CA LYS A 2 -20.47 41.75 -46.75
C LYS A 2 -20.88 40.30 -46.36
N SER A 3 -21.18 39.41 -47.32
CA SER A 3 -21.29 37.97 -47.03
C SER A 3 -20.00 37.16 -47.29
N GLY A 4 -19.06 37.69 -48.08
CA GLY A 4 -17.83 36.98 -48.45
C GLY A 4 -16.73 36.99 -47.37
N SER A 5 -16.68 38.03 -46.52
CA SER A 5 -15.62 38.17 -45.50
C SER A 5 -15.76 37.21 -44.32
N ILE A 6 -16.97 36.74 -44.00
CA ILE A 6 -17.20 35.86 -42.84
C ILE A 6 -16.68 34.45 -43.13
N LEU A 7 -16.88 33.96 -44.36
CA LEU A 7 -16.44 32.63 -44.76
C LEU A 7 -14.90 32.52 -44.79
N LEU A 8 -14.22 33.59 -45.24
CA LEU A 8 -12.76 33.65 -45.27
C LEU A 8 -12.16 33.67 -43.85
N LEU A 9 -12.82 34.36 -42.92
CA LEU A 9 -12.39 34.41 -41.51
C LEU A 9 -12.56 33.04 -40.83
N LEU A 10 -13.64 32.32 -41.13
CA LEU A 10 -13.90 30.97 -40.61
C LEU A 10 -12.89 29.95 -41.14
N LEU A 11 -12.53 30.01 -42.42
CA LEU A 11 -11.50 29.16 -43.02
C LEU A 11 -10.11 29.42 -42.41
N LEU A 12 -9.77 30.69 -42.12
CA LEU A 12 -8.53 31.05 -41.44
C LEU A 12 -8.48 30.51 -40.01
N LEU A 13 -9.57 30.61 -39.25
CA LEU A 13 -9.65 30.11 -37.87
C LEU A 13 -9.52 28.58 -37.80
N ILE A 14 -10.09 27.84 -38.75
CA ILE A 14 -9.97 26.37 -38.80
C ILE A 14 -8.53 25.94 -39.15
N SER A 15 -7.82 26.71 -39.99
CA SER A 15 -6.43 26.40 -40.36
C SER A 15 -5.40 26.68 -39.26
N LEU A 16 -5.72 27.50 -38.25
CA LEU A 16 -4.84 27.80 -37.12
C LEU A 16 -4.94 26.74 -36.00
N SER A 17 -6.04 25.98 -35.94
CA SER A 17 -6.24 24.92 -34.94
C SER A 17 -5.53 23.59 -35.23
N SER A 18 -4.91 23.42 -36.40
CA SER A 18 -4.27 22.16 -36.82
C SER A 18 -2.76 22.06 -36.55
N LEU A 19 -2.15 23.03 -35.87
CA LEU A 19 -0.76 22.96 -35.39
C LEU A 19 -0.67 22.81 -33.87
N ALA A 20 -1.54 21.99 -33.28
CA ALA A 20 -1.22 21.39 -31.98
C ALA A 20 -0.15 20.30 -32.24
N GLN A 21 1.10 20.71 -32.37
CA GLN A 21 2.25 19.81 -32.30
C GLN A 21 2.13 19.06 -30.97
N SER A 22 1.65 17.82 -31.04
CA SER A 22 1.75 16.86 -29.95
C SER A 22 3.24 16.76 -29.63
N GLN A 23 3.68 17.46 -28.59
CA GLN A 23 5.03 17.33 -28.08
C GLN A 23 5.16 15.87 -27.64
N VAL A 24 5.81 15.07 -28.48
CA VAL A 24 6.19 13.69 -28.16
C VAL A 24 7.18 13.80 -27.01
N LYS A 25 6.66 13.79 -25.79
CA LYS A 25 7.46 13.77 -24.58
C LYS A 25 8.09 12.39 -24.52
N LEU A 26 9.34 12.30 -24.97
CA LEU A 26 10.13 11.09 -24.90
C LEU A 26 10.13 10.62 -23.44
N LYS A 27 9.70 9.38 -23.22
CA LYS A 27 9.75 8.75 -21.91
C LYS A 27 11.22 8.63 -21.55
N GLU A 28 11.68 9.38 -20.55
CA GLU A 28 13.02 9.24 -20.02
C GLU A 28 13.23 7.80 -19.56
N VAL A 29 14.15 7.09 -20.23
CA VAL A 29 14.51 5.71 -19.89
C VAL A 29 15.72 5.79 -18.97
N VAL A 30 15.47 5.69 -17.66
CA VAL A 30 16.55 5.56 -16.68
C VAL A 30 17.15 4.17 -16.81
N VAL A 31 18.29 4.06 -17.48
CA VAL A 31 19.08 2.82 -17.55
C VAL A 31 19.75 2.62 -16.19
N ARG A 32 19.35 1.58 -15.46
CA ARG A 32 19.95 1.23 -14.17
C ARG A 32 21.04 0.19 -14.41
N PRO A 33 22.20 0.27 -13.72
CA PRO A 33 23.19 -0.82 -13.71
C PRO A 33 22.53 -2.12 -13.23
N GLU A 34 23.16 -3.29 -13.42
CA GLU A 34 22.61 -4.55 -12.92
C GLU A 34 22.45 -4.51 -11.39
N LEU A 35 21.26 -4.16 -10.94
CA LEU A 35 20.91 -4.10 -9.51
C LEU A 35 20.41 -5.48 -9.08
N ARG A 36 20.95 -6.01 -7.98
CA ARG A 36 20.47 -7.26 -7.40
C ARG A 36 19.05 -7.04 -6.84
N LYS A 37 18.16 -8.01 -7.06
CA LYS A 37 16.84 -8.01 -6.45
C LYS A 37 16.88 -8.67 -5.08
N GLU A 38 16.29 -8.02 -4.09
CA GLU A 38 16.18 -8.52 -2.72
C GLU A 38 14.76 -8.32 -2.19
N VAL A 39 14.30 -9.24 -1.34
CA VAL A 39 13.00 -9.13 -0.68
C VAL A 39 13.20 -8.77 0.79
N LEU A 40 12.70 -7.60 1.18
CA LEU A 40 12.71 -7.10 2.56
C LEU A 40 11.34 -7.33 3.22
N GLY A 41 11.33 -7.37 4.56
CA GLY A 41 10.14 -7.59 5.39
C GLY A 41 10.06 -9.02 5.94
N THR A 42 8.85 -9.49 6.26
CA THR A 42 8.63 -10.83 6.83
C THR A 42 9.21 -11.93 5.95
N LYS A 43 9.78 -13.01 6.53
CA LYS A 43 10.26 -14.18 5.78
C LYS A 43 9.22 -15.31 5.68
N GLN A 44 8.08 -15.18 6.34
CA GLN A 44 6.98 -16.15 6.26
C GLN A 44 6.40 -16.36 4.86
N LYS A 45 6.22 -17.62 4.50
CA LYS A 45 5.55 -17.99 3.24
C LYS A 45 4.02 -17.93 3.34
N LYS A 46 3.47 -18.01 4.56
CA LYS A 46 2.03 -18.08 4.84
C LYS A 46 1.75 -17.38 6.16
N ALA A 47 0.53 -16.85 6.30
CA ALA A 47 0.02 -16.31 7.55
C ALA A 47 -0.31 -17.40 8.56
N ASP A 48 -0.08 -17.10 9.83
CA ASP A 48 -0.47 -17.96 10.95
C ASP A 48 -1.98 -17.79 11.22
N TYR A 49 -2.42 -16.56 11.46
CA TYR A 49 -3.83 -16.17 11.56
C TYR A 49 -3.90 -14.65 11.76
N GLY A 50 -4.89 -14.00 11.15
CA GLY A 50 -5.31 -12.70 11.65
C GLY A 50 -6.28 -11.89 10.84
N HIS A 51 -6.90 -10.94 11.51
CA HIS A 51 -7.90 -10.02 11.00
C HIS A 51 -7.36 -8.60 11.16
N GLY A 52 -6.87 -8.01 10.08
CA GLY A 52 -6.59 -6.58 10.04
C GLY A 52 -7.93 -5.87 9.90
N GLY A 53 -8.66 -5.69 10.99
CA GLY A 53 -10.12 -5.46 11.03
C GLY A 53 -10.63 -4.93 12.35
N SER A 54 -11.34 -3.79 12.38
CA SER A 54 -12.19 -3.42 13.50
C SER A 54 -13.61 -3.10 13.03
N LYS A 55 -14.61 -3.66 13.73
CA LYS A 55 -16.03 -3.33 13.50
C LYS A 55 -16.40 -1.95 14.03
N GLU A 56 -15.71 -1.50 15.08
CA GLU A 56 -15.94 -0.22 15.72
C GLU A 56 -15.33 0.93 14.91
N TYR A 57 -14.24 0.65 14.20
CA TYR A 57 -13.53 1.60 13.39
C TYR A 57 -13.39 1.05 11.98
N PRO A 58 -14.31 1.35 11.04
CA PRO A 58 -14.23 0.83 9.67
C PRO A 58 -13.15 1.52 8.82
N HIS A 59 -12.65 2.69 9.22
CA HIS A 59 -11.69 3.48 8.45
C HIS A 59 -10.35 3.60 9.19
N TYR A 60 -9.60 2.49 9.26
CA TYR A 60 -8.24 2.45 9.81
C TYR A 60 -7.22 1.99 8.78
N GLN A 61 -5.96 2.37 9.01
CA GLN A 61 -4.79 1.80 8.37
C GLN A 61 -3.97 1.01 9.38
N THR A 62 -3.50 -0.16 8.96
CA THR A 62 -2.49 -0.92 9.69
C THR A 62 -1.18 -0.84 8.94
N ALA A 63 -0.09 -0.51 9.62
CA ALA A 63 1.22 -0.32 9.05
C ALA A 63 2.26 -1.30 9.63
N TYR A 64 3.20 -1.72 8.79
CA TYR A 64 4.34 -2.55 9.18
C TYR A 64 5.64 -1.89 8.78
N HIS A 65 6.58 -1.82 9.72
CA HIS A 65 7.92 -1.30 9.46
C HIS A 65 8.75 -2.34 8.70
N ILE A 66 9.30 -1.92 7.57
CA ILE A 66 10.23 -2.72 6.77
C ILE A 66 11.59 -2.00 6.82
N PRO A 67 12.50 -2.39 7.72
CA PRO A 67 13.79 -1.73 7.84
C PRO A 67 14.65 -1.97 6.58
N ALA A 68 15.43 -0.96 6.20
CA ALA A 68 16.35 -1.09 5.08
C ALA A 68 17.59 -1.94 5.41
N ASN A 69 17.92 -2.13 6.70
CA ASN A 69 19.07 -2.93 7.15
C ASN A 69 20.40 -2.54 6.45
N GLY A 70 20.62 -1.24 6.26
CA GLY A 70 21.81 -0.70 5.58
C GLY A 70 21.80 -0.82 4.05
N GLN A 71 20.75 -1.41 3.46
CA GLN A 71 20.61 -1.51 2.01
C GLN A 71 20.28 -0.16 1.38
N GLN A 72 20.80 0.07 0.17
CA GLN A 72 20.50 1.24 -0.64
C GLN A 72 20.06 0.80 -2.03
N GLY A 73 18.98 1.40 -2.53
CA GLY A 73 18.39 0.95 -3.77
C GLY A 73 17.06 1.61 -4.10
N PHE A 74 16.27 0.91 -4.88
CA PHE A 74 14.94 1.34 -5.32
C PHE A 74 13.90 0.31 -4.91
N ILE A 75 12.72 0.79 -4.52
CA ILE A 75 11.57 -0.07 -4.25
C ILE A 75 10.88 -0.35 -5.58
N ASN A 76 10.80 -1.62 -5.96
CA ASN A 76 10.20 -2.03 -7.23
C ASN A 76 8.80 -2.57 -7.05
N ARG A 77 8.56 -3.36 -6.00
CA ARG A 77 7.26 -4.01 -5.77
C ARG A 77 6.89 -4.04 -4.30
N ILE A 78 5.59 -4.00 -4.05
CA ILE A 78 5.01 -4.23 -2.72
C ILE A 78 4.28 -5.57 -2.75
N GLY A 79 4.68 -6.48 -1.87
CA GLY A 79 4.01 -7.74 -1.63
C GLY A 79 3.03 -7.59 -0.47
N VAL A 80 1.78 -7.98 -0.68
CA VAL A 80 0.75 -8.09 0.37
C VAL A 80 0.27 -9.53 0.40
N TYR A 81 0.35 -10.19 1.55
CA TYR A 81 -0.21 -11.53 1.69
C TYR A 81 -1.69 -11.41 2.03
N ILE A 82 -2.56 -12.07 1.26
CA ILE A 82 -3.98 -12.15 1.60
C ILE A 82 -4.26 -13.58 2.01
N TYR A 83 -4.88 -13.70 3.18
CA TYR A 83 -5.39 -14.92 3.74
C TYR A 83 -6.92 -14.95 3.58
N HIS A 84 -7.47 -16.15 3.49
CA HIS A 84 -8.90 -16.33 3.58
C HIS A 84 -9.17 -17.65 4.28
N LYS A 85 -9.86 -17.55 5.41
CA LYS A 85 -10.38 -18.74 6.08
C LYS A 85 -11.52 -19.26 5.21
N ARG A 86 -11.34 -20.43 4.59
CA ARG A 86 -12.34 -21.04 3.70
C ARG A 86 -13.62 -21.34 4.50
N SER A 87 -14.61 -20.45 4.44
CA SER A 87 -16.01 -20.82 4.68
C SER A 87 -16.65 -21.10 3.31
N PHE A 88 -17.56 -22.07 3.25
CA PHE A 88 -18.22 -22.47 2.00
C PHE A 88 -18.97 -21.31 1.29
N PRO A 89 -19.66 -20.40 2.01
CA PRO A 89 -20.28 -19.21 1.40
C PRO A 89 -19.28 -18.24 0.74
N ASP A 90 -18.10 -18.07 1.34
CA ASP A 90 -17.13 -17.06 0.89
C ASP A 90 -16.36 -17.47 -0.37
N LEU A 91 -16.45 -18.73 -0.78
CA LEU A 91 -15.80 -19.23 -1.99
C LEU A 91 -16.29 -18.51 -3.27
N PHE A 92 -17.50 -17.96 -3.22
CA PHE A 92 -18.17 -17.28 -4.34
C PHE A 92 -18.13 -15.74 -4.22
N SER A 93 -17.63 -15.22 -3.11
CA SER A 93 -17.54 -13.79 -2.85
C SER A 93 -16.34 -13.18 -3.57
N LYS A 94 -16.55 -12.06 -4.27
CA LYS A 94 -15.46 -11.32 -4.89
C LYS A 94 -14.57 -10.69 -3.81
N PRO A 95 -13.24 -10.74 -3.95
CA PRO A 95 -12.32 -10.04 -3.07
C PRO A 95 -12.67 -8.54 -2.96
N ASN A 96 -12.70 -8.04 -1.72
CA ASN A 96 -12.82 -6.61 -1.47
C ASN A 96 -11.59 -5.86 -2.00
N LYS A 97 -11.77 -4.60 -2.36
CA LYS A 97 -10.65 -3.73 -2.73
C LYS A 97 -9.83 -3.42 -1.48
N LEU A 98 -8.53 -3.28 -1.67
CA LEU A 98 -7.56 -2.84 -0.68
C LEU A 98 -6.88 -1.58 -1.20
N GLN A 99 -6.47 -0.73 -0.28
CA GLN A 99 -5.57 0.39 -0.52
C GLN A 99 -4.23 0.09 0.14
N VAL A 100 -3.14 0.30 -0.60
CA VAL A 100 -1.78 0.09 -0.12
C VAL A 100 -1.04 1.42 -0.13
N TYR A 101 -0.35 1.71 0.98
CA TYR A 101 0.39 2.95 1.22
C TYR A 101 1.84 2.63 1.51
N LEU A 102 2.72 3.56 1.17
CA LEU A 102 4.11 3.58 1.64
C LEU A 102 4.36 4.93 2.30
N TYR A 103 4.96 4.90 3.50
CA TYR A 103 5.35 6.09 4.24
C TYR A 103 6.85 6.02 4.57
N ALA A 104 7.49 7.19 4.59
CA ALA A 104 8.80 7.35 5.19
C ALA A 104 8.71 7.15 6.71
N VAL A 105 9.85 6.89 7.35
CA VAL A 105 9.98 6.97 8.81
C VAL A 105 10.22 8.44 9.17
N ASP A 106 9.47 8.98 10.13
CA ASP A 106 9.66 10.34 10.63
C ASP A 106 10.69 10.44 11.76
N SER A 107 10.91 11.65 12.29
CA SER A 107 11.86 11.89 13.38
C SER A 107 11.52 11.20 14.70
N THR A 108 10.28 10.73 14.86
CA THR A 108 9.80 10.01 16.04
C THR A 108 9.81 8.49 15.85
N GLY A 109 10.26 8.01 14.69
CA GLY A 109 10.23 6.58 14.35
C GLY A 109 8.88 6.09 13.80
N GLN A 110 7.94 7.00 13.58
CA GLN A 110 6.56 6.69 13.15
C GLN A 110 6.39 6.85 11.63
N PRO A 111 5.26 6.36 11.06
CA PRO A 111 4.96 6.60 9.65
C PRO A 111 4.72 8.11 9.38
N GLY A 112 5.64 8.71 8.63
CA GLY A 112 5.65 10.12 8.28
C GLY A 112 5.01 10.41 6.92
N ALA A 113 5.75 11.10 6.06
CA ALA A 113 5.26 11.54 4.75
C ALA A 113 5.00 10.35 3.80
N PRO A 114 3.92 10.39 3.00
CA PRO A 114 3.65 9.38 1.99
C PRO A 114 4.72 9.41 0.89
N LEU A 115 5.17 8.23 0.47
CA LEU A 115 6.15 8.05 -0.62
C LEU A 115 5.48 7.93 -1.99
N LEU A 116 4.20 7.54 -2.02
CA LEU A 116 3.41 7.44 -3.24
C LEU A 116 2.51 8.68 -3.38
N PRO A 117 2.26 9.19 -4.60
CA PRO A 117 1.40 10.34 -4.81
C PRO A 117 -0.06 10.05 -4.43
N GLN A 118 -0.50 8.80 -4.58
CA GLN A 118 -1.81 8.30 -4.18
C GLN A 118 -1.68 6.85 -3.70
N PRO A 119 -2.57 6.37 -2.81
CA PRO A 119 -2.59 4.96 -2.44
C PRO A 119 -2.90 4.06 -3.64
N LEU A 120 -2.24 2.91 -3.68
CA LEU A 120 -2.49 1.92 -4.72
C LEU A 120 -3.78 1.18 -4.40
N VAL A 121 -4.77 1.31 -5.27
CA VAL A 121 -6.02 0.58 -5.16
C VAL A 121 -5.87 -0.76 -5.87
N PHE A 122 -5.96 -1.85 -5.11
CA PHE A 122 -5.80 -3.20 -5.62
C PHE A 122 -7.02 -4.04 -5.31
N ARG A 123 -7.47 -4.84 -6.28
CA ARG A 123 -8.41 -5.94 -6.05
C ARG A 123 -7.70 -7.27 -6.26
N PRO A 124 -7.66 -8.14 -5.23
CA PRO A 124 -7.06 -9.47 -5.36
C PRO A 124 -7.80 -10.29 -6.43
N LYS A 125 -7.05 -11.11 -7.19
CA LYS A 125 -7.66 -12.09 -8.09
C LYS A 125 -8.26 -13.28 -7.33
N ASN A 126 -7.65 -13.62 -6.21
CA ASN A 126 -8.07 -14.64 -5.26
C ASN A 126 -7.77 -14.13 -3.84
N ASN A 127 -8.40 -14.70 -2.82
CA ASN A 127 -8.20 -14.29 -1.43
C ASN A 127 -7.11 -15.14 -0.73
N THR A 128 -6.13 -15.65 -1.46
CA THR A 128 -5.08 -16.48 -0.85
C THR A 128 -3.77 -16.14 -1.54
N TYR A 129 -2.66 -16.18 -0.79
CA TYR A 129 -1.28 -16.02 -1.26
C TYR A 129 -0.76 -14.58 -1.32
N TRP A 130 0.49 -14.46 -1.72
CA TRP A 130 1.18 -13.19 -1.97
C TRP A 130 0.69 -12.55 -3.25
N HIS A 131 0.33 -11.27 -3.15
CA HIS A 131 0.00 -10.42 -4.27
C HIS A 131 1.06 -9.34 -4.39
N TRP A 132 1.72 -9.28 -5.54
CA TRP A 132 2.76 -8.30 -5.82
C TRP A 132 2.22 -7.16 -6.68
N LEU A 133 2.39 -5.94 -6.19
CA LEU A 133 2.05 -4.69 -6.86
C LEU A 133 3.34 -4.08 -7.41
N ASP A 134 3.41 -3.90 -8.73
CA ASP A 134 4.54 -3.24 -9.35
C ASP A 134 4.44 -1.72 -9.18
N ILE A 135 5.47 -1.13 -8.62
CA ILE A 135 5.58 0.31 -8.33
C ILE A 135 6.89 0.89 -8.89
N SER A 136 7.58 0.14 -9.74
CA SER A 136 8.88 0.55 -10.30
C SER A 136 8.81 1.86 -11.09
N GLU A 137 7.63 2.18 -11.66
CA GLU A 137 7.36 3.43 -12.38
C GLU A 137 7.52 4.69 -11.51
N TYR A 138 7.33 4.58 -10.20
CA TYR A 138 7.47 5.70 -9.27
C TYR A 138 8.94 6.00 -8.93
N ASN A 139 9.89 5.14 -9.32
CA ASN A 139 11.33 5.30 -9.07
C ASN A 139 11.67 5.61 -7.59
N LEU A 140 10.92 5.02 -6.65
CA LEU A 140 11.08 5.31 -5.22
C LEU A 140 12.44 4.81 -4.73
N GLN A 141 13.23 5.70 -4.15
CA GLN A 141 14.45 5.33 -3.44
C GLN A 141 14.09 4.66 -2.11
N LEU A 142 14.82 3.61 -1.74
CA LEU A 142 14.70 2.99 -0.42
C LEU A 142 15.33 3.92 0.63
N PRO A 143 14.55 4.49 1.57
CA PRO A 143 15.11 5.35 2.61
C PRO A 143 15.99 4.55 3.57
N ALA A 144 17.02 5.19 4.14
CA ALA A 144 17.99 4.53 5.01
C ALA A 144 17.37 3.88 6.27
N GLN A 145 16.28 4.46 6.78
CA GLN A 145 15.53 3.94 7.93
C GLN A 145 14.49 2.87 7.52
N GLY A 146 14.39 2.54 6.24
CA GLY A 146 13.33 1.71 5.70
C GLY A 146 12.05 2.50 5.43
N VAL A 147 10.93 1.79 5.40
CA VAL A 147 9.61 2.39 5.15
C VAL A 147 8.55 1.73 6.02
N PHE A 148 7.41 2.38 6.14
CA PHE A 148 6.17 1.74 6.56
C PHE A 148 5.33 1.37 5.35
N ALA A 149 4.95 0.11 5.25
CA ALA A 149 3.92 -0.34 4.32
C ALA A 149 2.60 -0.49 5.07
N ALA A 150 1.57 0.24 4.64
CA ALA A 150 0.26 0.22 5.28
C ALA A 150 -0.84 -0.25 4.34
N VAL A 151 -1.90 -0.81 4.92
CA VAL A 151 -3.09 -1.26 4.19
C VAL A 151 -4.35 -0.68 4.81
N SER A 152 -5.34 -0.35 3.97
CA SER A 152 -6.70 -0.04 4.42
C SER A 152 -7.76 -0.58 3.46
N TRP A 153 -9.02 -0.42 3.87
CA TRP A 153 -10.20 -0.87 3.16
C TRP A 153 -11.08 0.34 2.84
N PRO A 154 -11.24 0.70 1.55
CA PRO A 154 -12.03 1.86 1.16
C PRO A 154 -13.54 1.70 1.41
N GLN A 155 -14.02 0.47 1.65
CA GLN A 155 -15.44 0.15 1.80
C GLN A 155 -15.70 -0.84 2.94
N ALA A 156 -14.96 -0.75 4.05
CA ALA A 156 -15.27 -1.60 5.19
C ALA A 156 -16.65 -1.23 5.77
N THR A 157 -17.55 -2.19 5.81
CA THR A 157 -18.83 -2.11 6.51
C THR A 157 -18.76 -2.91 7.82
N LYS A 158 -19.66 -2.64 8.76
CA LYS A 158 -19.76 -3.40 10.02
C LYS A 158 -20.05 -4.91 9.81
N LEU A 159 -20.50 -5.27 8.61
CA LEU A 159 -20.82 -6.63 8.19
C LEU A 159 -19.66 -7.30 7.44
N ASP A 160 -18.65 -6.53 7.02
CA ASP A 160 -17.48 -7.10 6.38
C ASP A 160 -16.61 -7.79 7.43
N SER A 161 -16.48 -9.11 7.32
CA SER A 161 -15.23 -9.75 7.66
C SER A 161 -14.23 -9.32 6.57
N GLY A 162 -13.66 -8.12 6.71
CA GLY A 162 -12.70 -7.58 5.74
C GLY A 162 -11.67 -8.63 5.31
N PRO A 163 -11.16 -8.58 4.05
CA PRO A 163 -10.22 -9.58 3.57
C PRO A 163 -9.08 -9.66 4.56
N TYR A 164 -8.85 -10.87 5.07
CA TYR A 164 -7.83 -11.12 6.06
C TYR A 164 -6.49 -10.85 5.37
N VAL A 165 -5.91 -9.67 5.55
CA VAL A 165 -4.50 -9.55 5.22
C VAL A 165 -3.80 -10.52 6.16
N GLY A 166 -2.90 -11.33 5.59
CA GLY A 166 -2.16 -12.31 6.35
C GLY A 166 -1.49 -11.64 7.52
N MET A 167 -1.60 -12.24 8.69
CA MET A 167 -0.89 -11.77 9.85
C MET A 167 -0.01 -12.87 10.43
N THR A 168 1.12 -12.46 11.00
CA THR A 168 2.17 -13.35 11.49
C THR A 168 2.58 -13.01 12.92
N ASN A 169 3.06 -14.02 13.65
CA ASN A 169 3.71 -13.84 14.95
C ASN A 169 5.24 -13.68 14.84
N GLU A 170 5.82 -13.67 13.64
CA GLU A 170 7.25 -13.37 13.43
C GLU A 170 7.53 -11.88 13.68
N CYS A 171 7.48 -11.44 14.93
CA CYS A 171 8.43 -10.47 15.46
C CYS A 171 8.33 -10.36 16.97
N ASP A 172 9.43 -10.62 17.68
CA ASP A 172 9.52 -10.41 19.13
C ASP A 172 9.86 -8.95 19.49
N THR A 173 10.29 -8.12 18.51
CA THR A 173 10.84 -6.77 18.74
C THR A 173 10.58 -5.72 17.65
N CYS A 174 9.63 -5.94 16.74
CA CYS A 174 9.36 -4.96 15.66
C CYS A 174 8.41 -3.87 16.15
N PRO A 175 8.70 -2.58 15.89
CA PRO A 175 7.68 -1.55 16.01
C PRO A 175 6.61 -1.81 14.94
N PHE A 176 5.39 -2.09 15.38
CA PHE A 176 4.22 -2.22 14.53
C PHE A 176 3.21 -1.15 14.96
N TYR A 177 2.77 -0.33 14.00
CA TYR A 177 1.81 0.74 14.24
C TYR A 177 0.49 0.29 13.64
N VAL A 178 -0.50 0.06 14.50
CA VAL A 178 -1.67 -0.69 14.06
C VAL A 178 -2.80 0.21 13.63
N TYR A 179 -2.83 1.48 14.02
CA TYR A 179 -3.98 2.32 13.75
C TYR A 179 -3.59 3.74 13.40
N ARG A 180 -4.05 4.17 12.22
CA ARG A 180 -4.44 5.55 11.95
C ARG A 180 -5.95 5.57 11.83
N PHE A 181 -6.66 6.21 12.77
CA PHE A 181 -8.06 6.54 12.52
C PHE A 181 -8.10 7.60 11.43
N MET A 182 -8.92 7.38 10.41
CA MET A 182 -9.22 8.43 9.42
C MET A 182 -10.26 9.41 10.04
N THR A 183 -9.93 9.98 11.19
CA THR A 183 -10.61 11.12 11.84
C THR A 183 -10.01 12.43 11.33
N ASP A 184 -10.58 13.57 11.73
CA ASP A 184 -10.06 14.91 11.38
C ASP A 184 -8.61 15.10 11.85
N ASP A 185 -8.23 14.48 12.98
CA ASP A 185 -6.86 14.38 13.49
C ASP A 185 -6.36 12.94 13.44
N PRO A 186 -5.73 12.50 12.34
CA PRO A 186 -5.21 11.15 12.22
C PRO A 186 -3.91 10.98 13.01
N VAL A 187 -3.95 10.18 14.07
CA VAL A 187 -2.77 9.86 14.91
C VAL A 187 -2.37 8.40 14.70
N TRP A 188 -1.07 8.14 14.56
CA TRP A 188 -0.51 6.79 14.59
C TRP A 188 -0.38 6.32 16.03
N ILE A 189 -0.91 5.15 16.33
CA ILE A 189 -0.83 4.53 17.65
C ILE A 189 0.05 3.29 17.57
N GLU A 190 1.14 3.28 18.34
CA GLU A 190 1.97 2.11 18.57
C GLU A 190 1.24 1.16 19.51
N VAL A 191 1.23 -0.13 19.20
CA VAL A 191 0.64 -1.14 20.07
C VAL A 191 1.78 -1.81 20.83
N ASP A 192 1.80 -1.68 22.16
CA ASP A 192 2.81 -2.35 22.98
C ASP A 192 2.52 -3.86 23.07
N GLN A 193 3.47 -4.68 22.60
CA GLN A 193 3.38 -6.14 22.65
C GLN A 193 3.69 -6.72 24.04
N SER A 194 4.37 -5.97 24.92
CA SER A 194 4.88 -6.46 26.20
C SER A 194 3.79 -6.73 27.24
N GLU A 195 2.67 -6.00 27.18
CA GLU A 195 1.52 -6.19 28.08
C GLU A 195 0.71 -7.47 27.77
N SER A 196 0.93 -8.09 26.61
CA SER A 196 0.11 -9.22 26.12
C SER A 196 0.44 -10.58 26.75
N GLN A 197 1.53 -10.69 27.53
CA GLN A 197 1.97 -11.94 28.15
C GLN A 197 1.35 -12.23 29.53
N GLY A 198 0.66 -11.26 30.15
CA GLY A 198 0.17 -11.37 31.54
C GLY A 198 -1.35 -11.26 31.70
N LYS A 199 -2.02 -12.40 31.88
CA LYS A 199 -3.38 -12.61 32.47
C LYS A 199 -4.61 -12.61 31.54
N SER A 200 -5.41 -13.67 31.78
CA SER A 200 -6.85 -13.90 31.57
C SER A 200 -7.55 -13.39 30.30
N ARG A 201 -7.92 -14.36 29.45
CA ARG A 201 -8.78 -14.22 28.27
C ARG A 201 -10.21 -13.75 28.63
N SER A 202 -10.49 -12.47 28.44
CA SER A 202 -11.75 -11.86 27.95
C SER A 202 -11.64 -10.35 28.21
N LYS A 203 -11.56 -9.46 27.22
CA LYS A 203 -12.55 -9.17 26.18
C LYS A 203 -11.82 -8.70 24.92
N GLU A 204 -12.27 -9.21 23.77
CA GLU A 204 -11.76 -8.94 22.42
C GLU A 204 -10.34 -9.46 22.14
N ASP A 205 -10.30 -10.51 21.32
CA ASP A 205 -9.13 -11.24 20.88
C ASP A 205 -7.97 -10.34 20.40
N LYS A 206 -6.98 -10.17 21.29
CA LYS A 206 -5.53 -10.17 21.02
C LYS A 206 -5.13 -9.73 19.60
N PHE A 207 -4.84 -8.44 19.44
CA PHE A 207 -4.21 -7.85 18.25
C PHE A 207 -2.74 -8.29 18.03
N ASN A 208 -2.39 -9.56 18.29
CA ASN A 208 -1.05 -10.12 18.09
C ASN A 208 -0.89 -10.64 16.67
N GLN A 209 -0.89 -9.73 15.71
CA GLN A 209 -1.04 -10.09 14.32
C GLN A 209 -0.28 -9.08 13.46
N ASN A 210 0.98 -9.40 13.11
CA ASN A 210 1.81 -8.52 12.28
C ASN A 210 1.33 -8.57 10.84
N LEU A 211 1.00 -7.44 10.23
CA LEU A 211 0.68 -7.33 8.82
C LEU A 211 1.77 -7.97 7.95
N MET A 212 1.41 -8.97 7.13
CA MET A 212 2.35 -9.62 6.22
C MET A 212 2.49 -8.83 4.92
N VAL A 213 3.47 -7.94 4.93
CA VAL A 213 3.88 -7.15 3.78
C VAL A 213 5.39 -7.28 3.53
N ARG A 214 5.78 -7.11 2.27
CA ARG A 214 7.15 -7.22 1.79
C ARG A 214 7.44 -6.17 0.75
N LEU A 215 8.72 -5.86 0.58
CA LEU A 215 9.21 -5.09 -0.55
C LEU A 215 10.13 -5.94 -1.40
N GLU A 216 9.95 -5.93 -2.71
CA GLU A 216 11.03 -6.28 -3.64
C GLU A 216 11.77 -4.99 -3.96
N VAL A 217 13.07 -4.96 -3.63
CA VAL A 217 13.96 -3.83 -3.87
C VAL A 217 15.05 -4.21 -4.85
N SER A 218 15.49 -3.25 -5.65
CA SER A 218 16.72 -3.34 -6.45
C SER A 218 17.83 -2.60 -5.73
N ILE A 219 18.82 -3.33 -5.24
CA ILE A 219 19.95 -2.80 -4.45
C ILE A 219 21.22 -2.70 -5.28
N LYS A 220 22.06 -1.74 -4.91
CA LYS A 220 23.40 -1.51 -5.50
C LYS A 220 24.43 -2.50 -4.96
#